data_AF-A0A1Q4DXF3-F1
#
_entry.id   AF-A0A1Q4DXF3-F1
#
_cell.length_a   1.000
_cell.length_b   1.000
_cell.length_c   1.000
_cell.angle_alpha   90.00
_cell.angle_beta   90.00
_cell.angle_gamma   90.00
#
_symmetry.space_group_name_H-M   'P 1'
#
loop_
_entity.id
_entity.type
_entity.pdbx_description
1 polymer ?
#
loop_
_entity_poly.entity_id
_entity_poly.type
_entity_poly.pdbx_seq_one_letter_code
_entity_poly.pdbx_strand_id
1 'polypeptide(L)'
;MGRAAPHHTGHARATPGGDAGRGSLGAATVGLAGGIVALLAGGWLMLAPFALGYQPEGTGWTNATTTDFFTGLGLAILALLASIALLADLTSRLRAAGGLPPRRSPYPDPDSLRGTDSATPTGVAGGPADELVNLLRPLVDALNRDNPEHDRGGLSTNRSAIPTHTTEQS
;
A
#
# COMPACT_ATOMS: atom_id res chain seq x y z
N MET A 1 -52.67 13.13 -34.42
CA MET A 1 -52.11 13.14 -33.06
C MET A 1 -50.97 12.13 -33.00
N GLY A 2 -49.78 12.58 -32.62
CA GLY A 2 -48.52 11.85 -32.76
C GLY A 2 -48.22 10.81 -31.67
N ARG A 3 -47.45 9.82 -32.09
CA ARG A 3 -46.87 8.65 -31.41
C ARG A 3 -45.80 9.02 -30.37
N ALA A 4 -45.68 8.25 -29.28
CA ALA A 4 -44.40 7.72 -28.78
C ALA A 4 -44.59 6.76 -27.58
N ALA A 5 -43.99 5.59 -27.68
CA ALA A 5 -43.87 4.60 -26.61
C ALA A 5 -42.79 5.03 -25.58
N PRO A 6 -42.89 4.63 -24.30
CA PRO A 6 -41.80 4.83 -23.35
C PRO A 6 -40.67 3.84 -23.64
N HIS A 7 -39.55 4.36 -24.14
CA HIS A 7 -38.28 3.63 -24.18
C HIS A 7 -37.67 3.63 -22.79
N HIS A 8 -37.72 2.50 -22.09
CA HIS A 8 -36.92 2.27 -20.91
C HIS A 8 -35.48 2.01 -21.35
N THR A 9 -34.69 3.08 -21.43
CA THR A 9 -33.23 3.00 -21.59
C THR A 9 -32.66 2.43 -20.31
N GLY A 10 -32.39 1.12 -20.29
CA GLY A 10 -31.58 0.49 -19.27
C GLY A 10 -30.19 1.12 -19.29
N HIS A 11 -29.90 1.99 -18.33
CA HIS A 11 -28.55 2.46 -18.08
C HIS A 11 -27.73 1.25 -17.62
N ALA A 12 -26.98 0.68 -18.56
CA ALA A 12 -25.93 -0.28 -18.26
C ALA A 12 -24.99 0.37 -17.25
N ARG A 13 -25.05 -0.11 -16.01
CA ARG A 13 -24.14 0.26 -14.93
C ARG A 13 -22.75 -0.21 -15.35
N ALA A 14 -21.94 0.72 -15.86
CA ALA A 14 -20.52 0.50 -16.03
C ALA A 14 -19.95 0.18 -14.64
N THR A 15 -19.62 -1.09 -14.41
CA THR A 15 -18.84 -1.54 -13.27
C THR A 15 -17.44 -0.98 -13.43
N PRO A 16 -16.98 -0.06 -12.57
CA PRO A 16 -15.63 0.44 -12.65
C PRO A 16 -14.68 -0.69 -12.23
N GLY A 17 -13.91 -1.15 -13.22
CA GLY A 17 -12.58 -1.76 -13.17
C GLY A 17 -12.15 -2.44 -11.88
N GLY A 18 -12.06 -3.77 -11.94
CA GLY A 18 -11.43 -4.65 -10.95
C GLY A 18 -9.90 -4.60 -10.91
N ASP A 19 -9.27 -3.45 -11.19
CA ASP A 19 -7.80 -3.35 -11.32
C ASP A 19 -7.11 -2.73 -10.09
N ALA A 20 -7.88 -2.27 -9.10
CA ALA A 20 -7.35 -1.49 -7.97
C ALA A 20 -6.52 -2.30 -6.95
N GLY A 21 -6.56 -3.63 -6.99
CA GLY A 21 -5.92 -4.50 -6.00
C GLY A 21 -4.41 -4.69 -6.21
N ARG A 22 -3.98 -4.94 -7.46
CA ARG A 22 -2.60 -5.40 -7.77
C ARG A 22 -1.57 -4.26 -7.84
N GLY A 23 -2.02 -3.01 -8.04
CA GLY A 23 -1.14 -1.83 -8.16
C GLY A 23 -0.82 -1.09 -6.86
N SER A 24 -1.60 -1.29 -5.79
CA SER A 24 -1.51 -0.44 -4.59
C SER A 24 -0.34 -0.77 -3.67
N LEU A 25 -0.02 -2.05 -3.49
CA LEU A 25 1.12 -2.50 -2.68
C LEU A 25 2.44 -2.12 -3.33
N GLY A 26 2.57 -2.34 -4.65
CA GLY A 26 3.77 -1.96 -5.42
C GLY A 26 4.01 -0.45 -5.40
N ALA A 27 2.95 0.35 -5.56
CA ALA A 27 3.05 1.81 -5.49
C ALA A 27 3.51 2.30 -4.09
N ALA A 28 3.03 1.68 -3.01
CA ALA A 28 3.45 2.02 -1.66
C ALA A 28 4.92 1.68 -1.39
N THR A 29 5.38 0.51 -1.85
CA THR A 29 6.79 0.10 -1.72
C THR A 29 7.73 1.00 -2.53
N VAL A 30 7.37 1.33 -3.77
CA VAL A 30 8.15 2.26 -4.61
C VAL A 30 8.18 3.66 -4.01
N GLY A 31 7.06 4.15 -3.48
CA GLY A 31 6.98 5.43 -2.78
C GLY A 31 7.88 5.48 -1.55
N LEU A 32 7.87 4.43 -0.73
CA LEU A 32 8.72 4.32 0.46
C LEU A 32 10.21 4.24 0.08
N ALA A 33 10.57 3.39 -0.88
CA ALA A 33 11.94 3.26 -1.36
C ALA A 33 12.46 4.58 -1.94
N GLY A 34 11.63 5.26 -2.76
CA GLY A 34 11.94 6.59 -3.27
C GLY A 34 12.14 7.63 -2.17
N GLY A 35 11.29 7.62 -1.13
CA GLY A 35 11.42 8.49 0.04
C GLY A 35 12.72 8.26 0.81
N ILE A 36 13.10 7.00 1.04
CA ILE A 36 14.37 6.65 1.69
C ILE A 36 15.57 7.13 0.86
N VAL A 37 15.56 6.88 -0.45
CA VAL A 37 16.63 7.33 -1.36
C VAL A 37 16.74 8.85 -1.35
N ALA A 38 15.61 9.57 -1.40
CA ALA A 38 15.60 11.03 -1.35
C ALA A 38 16.10 11.58 0.00
N LEU A 39 15.76 10.93 1.13
CA LEU A 39 16.30 11.29 2.44
C LEU A 39 17.81 11.08 2.54
N LEU A 40 18.30 9.94 2.04
CA LEU A 40 19.74 9.66 2.00
C LEU A 40 20.47 10.64 1.09
N ALA A 41 19.91 10.96 -0.07
CA ALA A 41 20.46 11.95 -0.98
C ALA A 41 20.50 13.35 -0.35
N GLY A 42 19.41 13.79 0.30
CA GLY A 42 19.36 15.08 1.00
C GLY A 42 20.35 15.15 2.17
N GLY A 43 20.41 14.10 3.00
CA GLY A 43 21.36 14.00 4.10
C GLY A 43 22.81 13.95 3.63
N TRP A 44 23.08 13.24 2.52
CA TRP A 44 24.41 13.25 1.89
C TRP A 44 24.78 14.65 1.41
N LEU A 45 23.86 15.39 0.78
CA LEU A 45 24.13 16.75 0.30
C LEU A 45 24.49 17.72 1.44
N MET A 46 23.88 17.55 2.62
CA MET A 46 24.23 18.31 3.82
C MET A 46 25.62 17.97 4.36
N LEU A 47 26.05 16.71 4.22
CA LEU A 47 27.32 16.22 4.73
C LEU A 47 28.48 16.44 3.73
N ALA A 48 28.18 16.51 2.43
CA ALA A 48 29.11 16.63 1.32
C ALA A 48 30.14 17.76 1.48
N PRO A 49 29.77 19.02 1.83
CA PRO A 49 30.77 20.09 1.93
C PRO A 49 31.82 19.87 3.02
N PHE A 50 31.47 19.13 4.08
CA PHE A 50 32.39 18.76 5.16
C PHE A 50 33.20 17.51 4.83
N ALA A 51 32.56 16.50 4.22
CA ALA A 51 33.23 15.25 3.86
C ALA A 51 34.22 15.41 2.71
N LEU A 52 33.95 16.31 1.75
CA LEU A 52 34.84 16.58 0.61
C LEU A 52 35.85 17.71 0.88
N GLY A 53 35.81 18.35 2.05
CA GLY A 53 36.81 19.36 2.44
C GLY A 53 36.75 20.66 1.64
N TYR A 54 35.62 20.98 0.99
CA TYR A 54 35.44 22.26 0.29
C TYR A 54 35.35 23.45 1.25
N GLN A 55 35.03 23.19 2.53
CA GLN A 55 34.92 24.22 3.56
C GLN A 55 36.26 24.34 4.32
N PRO A 56 36.97 25.48 4.22
CA PRO A 56 38.19 25.71 4.99
C PRO A 56 37.88 25.85 6.49
N GLU A 57 38.63 25.13 7.32
CA GLU A 57 38.50 25.19 8.78
C GLU A 57 38.84 26.60 9.30
N GLY A 58 38.05 27.11 10.24
CA GLY A 58 38.28 28.43 10.86
C GLY A 58 37.76 29.65 10.08
N THR A 59 37.05 29.44 8.96
CA THR A 59 36.40 30.54 8.20
C THR A 59 34.88 30.38 8.12
N GLY A 60 34.18 31.48 7.83
CA GLY A 60 32.73 31.46 7.60
C GLY A 60 32.33 30.54 6.44
N TRP A 61 31.07 30.08 6.42
CA TRP A 61 30.58 29.20 5.36
C TRP A 61 30.77 29.83 3.98
N THR A 62 31.37 29.06 3.07
CA THR A 62 31.41 29.47 1.67
C THR A 62 30.00 29.48 1.09
N ASN A 63 29.82 30.22 0.00
CA ASN A 63 28.53 30.27 -0.71
C ASN A 63 28.12 28.87 -1.24
N ALA A 64 29.11 28.05 -1.61
CA ALA A 64 28.92 26.66 -2.03
C ALA A 64 28.38 25.80 -0.86
N THR A 65 29.06 25.80 0.29
CA THR A 65 28.63 25.07 1.50
C THR A 65 27.21 25.45 1.92
N THR A 66 26.90 26.75 1.89
CA THR A 66 25.56 27.25 2.24
C THR A 66 24.51 26.70 1.30
N THR A 67 24.75 26.77 -0.01
CA THR A 67 23.80 26.31 -1.04
C THR A 67 23.56 24.81 -0.97
N ASP A 68 24.62 24.02 -0.87
CA ASP A 68 24.54 22.56 -0.80
C ASP A 68 23.83 22.11 0.47
N PHE A 69 24.14 22.73 1.61
CA PHE A 69 23.50 22.41 2.88
C PHE A 69 22.00 22.73 2.86
N PHE A 70 21.60 23.92 2.41
CA PHE A 70 20.17 24.31 2.39
C PHE A 70 19.37 23.57 1.32
N THR A 71 19.98 23.24 0.19
CA THR A 71 19.34 22.40 -0.84
C THR A 71 19.14 20.98 -0.32
N GLY A 72 20.14 20.44 0.40
CA GLY A 72 20.06 19.15 1.06
C GLY A 72 18.98 19.12 2.13
N LEU A 73 18.91 20.19 2.95
CA LEU A 73 17.85 20.40 3.94
C LEU A 73 16.46 20.40 3.30
N GLY A 74 16.28 21.16 2.21
CA GLY A 74 15.02 21.25 1.49
C GLY A 74 14.56 19.90 0.94
N LEU A 75 15.47 19.15 0.31
CA LEU A 75 15.19 17.80 -0.18
C LEU A 75 14.84 16.83 0.97
N ALA A 76 15.57 16.89 2.07
CA ALA A 76 15.32 16.04 3.24
C ALA A 76 13.94 16.32 3.86
N ILE A 77 13.56 17.59 4.02
CA ILE A 77 12.23 17.96 4.54
C ILE A 77 11.13 17.49 3.59
N LEU A 78 11.28 17.70 2.29
CA LEU A 78 10.28 17.29 1.31
C LEU A 78 10.08 15.76 1.30
N ALA A 79 11.19 15.01 1.32
CA ALA A 79 11.17 13.55 1.38
C ALA A 79 10.54 13.04 2.69
N LEU A 80 10.83 13.71 3.82
CA LEU A 80 10.23 13.38 5.12
C LEU A 80 8.71 13.60 5.09
N LEU A 81 8.23 14.74 4.58
CA LEU A 81 6.80 15.03 4.48
C LEU A 81 6.07 14.03 3.58
N ALA A 82 6.67 13.70 2.43
CA ALA A 82 6.13 12.67 1.54
C ALA A 82 6.04 11.30 2.26
N SER A 83 7.08 10.91 2.98
CA SER A 83 7.13 9.66 3.74
C SER A 83 6.07 9.61 4.85
N ILE A 84 5.88 10.73 5.57
CA ILE A 84 4.83 10.85 6.60
C ILE A 84 3.44 10.72 5.97
N ALA A 85 3.20 11.36 4.82
CA ALA A 85 1.92 11.27 4.11
C ALA A 85 1.63 9.83 3.65
N LEU A 86 2.62 9.14 3.10
CA LEU A 86 2.54 7.71 2.73
C LEU A 86 2.22 6.83 3.94
N LEU A 87 2.88 7.06 5.08
CA LEU A 87 2.64 6.28 6.30
C LEU A 87 1.24 6.56 6.88
N ALA A 88 0.77 7.81 6.80
CA ALA A 88 -0.59 8.19 7.20
C ALA A 88 -1.64 7.52 6.30
N ASP A 89 -1.41 7.43 5.00
CA ASP A 89 -2.30 6.71 4.07
C ASP A 89 -2.31 5.21 4.37
N LEU A 90 -1.14 4.60 4.55
CA LEU A 90 -1.02 3.17 4.89
C LEU A 90 -1.73 2.83 6.20
N THR A 91 -1.54 3.63 7.25
CA THR A 91 -2.22 3.42 8.54
C THR A 91 -3.72 3.64 8.45
N SER A 92 -4.18 4.57 7.60
CA SER A 92 -5.60 4.78 7.34
C SER A 92 -6.23 3.58 6.62
N ARG A 93 -5.52 2.99 5.65
CA ARG A 93 -5.95 1.75 4.97
C ARG A 93 -6.00 0.56 5.93
N LEU A 94 -5.01 0.41 6.81
CA LEU A 94 -5.00 -0.64 7.84
C LEU A 94 -6.14 -0.50 8.85
N ARG A 95 -6.47 0.74 9.25
CA ARG A 95 -7.65 1.04 10.07
C ARG A 95 -8.95 0.72 9.35
N ALA A 96 -9.07 1.10 8.08
CA ALA A 96 -10.25 0.80 7.26
C ALA A 96 -10.43 -0.72 7.05
N ALA A 97 -9.33 -1.47 6.99
CA ALA A 97 -9.34 -2.93 6.92
C ALA A 97 -9.63 -3.62 8.28
N GLY A 98 -9.84 -2.87 9.36
CA GLY A 98 -10.19 -3.41 10.68
C GLY A 98 -9.00 -3.92 11.51
N GLY A 99 -7.76 -3.76 11.03
CA GLY A 99 -6.55 -4.23 11.73
C GLY A 99 -6.06 -3.32 12.87
N LEU A 100 -6.65 -2.13 13.02
CA LEU A 100 -6.30 -1.17 14.07
C LEU A 100 -7.57 -0.58 14.69
N PRO A 101 -7.62 -0.36 16.01
CA PRO A 101 -8.79 0.22 16.66
C PRO A 101 -9.10 1.61 16.07
N PRO A 102 -10.39 1.94 15.86
CA PRO A 102 -10.80 3.25 15.39
C PRO A 102 -10.18 4.33 16.28
N ARG A 103 -9.60 5.37 15.66
CA ARG A 103 -9.16 6.56 16.40
C ARG A 103 -10.40 7.10 17.11
N ARG A 104 -10.47 6.95 18.44
CA ARG A 104 -11.53 7.56 19.25
C ARG A 104 -11.61 9.04 18.88
N SER A 105 -12.77 9.45 18.36
CA SER A 105 -13.02 10.87 18.12
C SER A 105 -12.87 11.59 19.46
N PRO A 106 -12.08 12.67 19.55
CA PRO A 106 -11.98 13.48 20.77
C PRO A 106 -13.27 14.23 21.13
N TYR A 107 -14.36 14.07 20.36
CA TYR A 107 -15.65 14.65 20.69
C TYR A 107 -16.37 13.75 21.71
N PRO A 108 -16.56 14.20 22.97
CA PRO A 108 -17.37 13.47 23.94
C PRO A 108 -18.79 13.39 23.41
N ASP A 109 -19.31 12.18 23.30
CA ASP A 109 -20.72 11.96 22.98
C ASP A 109 -21.57 12.56 24.11
N PRO A 110 -22.44 13.57 23.86
CA PRO A 110 -23.26 14.16 24.90
C PRO A 110 -24.16 13.14 25.61
N ASP A 111 -24.43 11.99 24.99
CA ASP A 111 -25.22 10.90 25.57
C ASP A 111 -24.39 9.97 26.48
N SER A 112 -23.05 9.98 26.40
CA SER A 112 -22.17 9.20 27.28
C SER A 112 -22.16 9.68 28.74
N LEU A 113 -22.59 10.91 28.98
CA LEU A 113 -22.80 11.47 30.31
C LEU A 113 -24.13 11.03 30.95
N ARG A 114 -24.98 10.31 30.20
CA ARG A 114 -26.35 9.96 30.60
C ARG A 114 -26.56 8.49 30.95
N GLY A 115 -25.57 7.62 30.70
CA GLY A 115 -25.71 6.17 30.89
C GLY A 115 -24.61 5.58 31.77
N THR A 116 -24.74 5.70 33.08
CA THR A 116 -24.00 4.87 34.05
C THR A 116 -24.90 3.77 34.60
N ASP A 117 -25.42 2.92 33.72
CA ASP A 117 -26.11 1.71 34.14
C ASP A 117 -25.36 0.48 33.58
N SER A 118 -24.47 -0.02 34.44
CA SER A 118 -24.10 -1.43 34.64
C SER A 118 -24.33 -2.40 33.48
N ALA A 119 -23.27 -2.69 32.72
CA ALA A 119 -23.17 -3.94 31.96
C ALA A 119 -21.93 -4.72 32.42
N THR A 120 -22.14 -5.69 33.30
CA THR A 120 -21.19 -6.74 33.65
C THR A 120 -20.87 -7.56 32.39
N PRO A 121 -19.60 -7.69 31.96
CA PRO A 121 -19.27 -8.64 30.90
C PRO A 121 -19.36 -10.06 31.48
N THR A 122 -20.48 -10.73 31.21
CA THR A 122 -20.62 -12.18 31.43
C THR A 122 -20.00 -12.88 30.23
N GLY A 123 -18.93 -13.63 30.47
CA GLY A 123 -18.03 -14.12 29.43
C GLY A 123 -18.50 -15.36 28.65
N VAL A 124 -17.70 -15.71 27.65
CA VAL A 124 -17.36 -17.09 27.27
C VAL A 124 -15.92 -17.03 26.74
N ALA A 125 -14.95 -17.44 27.56
CA ALA A 125 -13.58 -17.65 27.10
C ALA A 125 -13.52 -18.98 26.35
N GLY A 126 -13.54 -18.93 25.02
CA GLY A 126 -12.92 -19.98 24.20
C GLY A 126 -11.41 -19.99 24.47
N GLY A 127 -10.76 -21.14 24.34
CA GLY A 127 -9.33 -21.22 24.61
C GLY A 127 -8.53 -20.29 23.68
N PRO A 128 -7.33 -19.83 24.06
CA PRO A 128 -6.51 -18.95 23.23
C PRO A 128 -6.18 -19.56 21.85
N ALA A 129 -6.23 -20.88 21.73
CA ALA A 129 -6.10 -21.60 20.46
C ALA A 129 -7.32 -21.43 19.55
N ASP A 130 -8.54 -21.43 20.11
CA ASP A 130 -9.78 -21.24 19.34
C ASP A 130 -9.90 -19.78 18.87
N GLU A 131 -9.43 -18.84 19.70
CA GLU A 131 -9.31 -17.42 19.34
C GLU A 131 -8.27 -17.22 18.22
N LEU A 132 -7.12 -17.89 18.29
CA LEU A 132 -6.11 -17.88 17.22
C LEU A 132 -6.67 -18.48 15.91
N VAL A 133 -7.41 -19.59 15.99
CA VAL A 133 -8.06 -20.20 14.82
C VAL A 133 -9.11 -19.28 14.22
N ASN A 134 -9.88 -18.57 15.07
CA ASN A 134 -10.86 -17.59 14.62
C ASN A 134 -10.19 -16.35 13.99
N LEU A 135 -9.03 -15.93 14.50
CA LEU A 135 -8.22 -14.84 13.94
C LEU A 135 -7.57 -15.21 12.59
N LEU A 136 -7.18 -16.48 12.40
CA LEU A 136 -6.54 -16.96 11.18
C LEU A 136 -7.53 -17.33 10.06
N ARG A 137 -8.77 -17.67 10.40
CA ARG A 137 -9.84 -18.04 9.45
C ARG A 137 -10.00 -17.07 8.27
N PRO A 138 -10.08 -15.74 8.48
CA PRO A 138 -10.23 -14.77 7.40
C PRO A 138 -9.01 -14.73 6.47
N LEU A 139 -7.81 -14.94 7.01
CA LEU A 139 -6.55 -14.87 6.26
C LEU A 139 -6.35 -16.13 5.42
N VAL A 140 -6.70 -17.29 5.95
CA VAL A 140 -6.75 -18.56 5.22
C VAL A 140 -7.80 -18.52 4.11
N ASP A 141 -8.99 -17.96 4.38
CA ASP A 141 -10.06 -17.85 3.38
C ASP A 141 -9.72 -16.85 2.26
N ALA A 142 -8.99 -15.79 2.58
CA ALA A 142 -8.42 -14.87 1.60
C ALA A 142 -7.33 -15.55 0.74
N LEU A 143 -6.42 -16.30 1.35
CA LEU A 143 -5.35 -17.01 0.65
C LEU A 143 -5.91 -18.11 -0.27
N ASN A 144 -6.94 -18.83 0.18
CA ASN A 144 -7.60 -19.87 -0.61
C ASN A 144 -8.38 -19.27 -1.79
N ARG A 145 -8.95 -18.05 -1.65
CA ARG A 145 -9.55 -17.30 -2.76
C ARG A 145 -8.54 -16.81 -3.80
N ASP A 146 -7.28 -16.60 -3.41
CA ASP A 146 -6.22 -16.06 -4.27
C ASP A 146 -5.45 -17.15 -5.06
N ASN A 147 -5.79 -18.43 -4.88
CA ASN A 147 -5.19 -19.55 -5.63
C ASN A 147 -6.01 -20.11 -6.83
N PRO A 148 -6.73 -19.32 -7.66
CA PRO A 148 -7.38 -19.86 -8.86
C PRO A 148 -6.47 -19.88 -10.10
N GLU A 149 -5.22 -19.39 -10.01
CA GLU A 149 -4.31 -19.27 -11.17
C GLU A 149 -3.53 -20.57 -11.50
N HIS A 150 -3.51 -21.59 -10.63
CA HIS A 150 -2.75 -22.82 -10.88
C HIS A 150 -3.46 -23.90 -11.72
N ASP A 151 -4.78 -23.82 -11.93
CA ASP A 151 -5.54 -24.92 -12.58
C ASP A 151 -5.80 -24.69 -14.09
N ARG A 152 -5.41 -23.52 -14.64
CA ARG A 152 -5.59 -23.19 -16.08
C ARG A 152 -4.33 -23.33 -16.94
N GLY A 153 -3.17 -23.64 -16.36
CA GLY A 153 -1.89 -23.73 -17.07
C GLY A 153 -1.45 -25.15 -17.47
N GLY A 154 -2.16 -26.20 -17.05
CA GLY A 154 -1.68 -27.58 -17.12
C GLY A 154 -2.09 -28.42 -18.34
N LEU A 155 -2.84 -27.88 -19.31
CA LEU A 155 -3.54 -28.71 -20.32
C LEU A 155 -3.21 -28.45 -21.80
N SER A 156 -2.13 -27.76 -22.15
CA SER A 156 -1.80 -27.51 -23.58
C SER A 156 -0.42 -27.96 -24.07
N THR A 157 0.41 -28.63 -23.26
CA THR A 157 1.79 -28.96 -23.66
C THR A 157 2.06 -30.43 -23.96
N ASN A 158 1.08 -31.22 -24.40
CA ASN A 158 1.41 -32.59 -24.84
C ASN A 158 0.46 -33.19 -25.89
N ARG A 159 0.67 -32.81 -27.16
CA ARG A 159 0.37 -33.70 -28.28
C ARG A 159 1.28 -33.45 -29.48
N SER A 160 2.37 -34.22 -29.53
CA SER A 160 2.97 -34.84 -30.71
C SER A 160 2.82 -34.14 -32.06
N ALA A 161 3.92 -33.56 -32.54
CA ALA A 161 4.28 -33.61 -33.96
C ALA A 161 5.77 -33.98 -34.04
N ILE A 162 6.02 -35.27 -34.20
CA ILE A 162 7.32 -35.89 -34.42
C ILE A 162 7.83 -35.43 -35.80
N PRO A 163 8.99 -34.75 -35.94
CA PRO A 163 9.64 -34.64 -37.23
C PRO A 163 10.33 -35.98 -37.53
N THR A 164 9.74 -36.77 -38.42
CA THR A 164 10.41 -37.95 -38.98
C THR A 164 11.58 -37.49 -39.84
N HIS A 165 12.78 -37.95 -39.49
CA HIS A 165 13.95 -37.94 -40.34
C HIS A 165 13.63 -38.55 -41.71
N THR A 166 13.91 -37.81 -42.79
CA THR A 166 14.19 -38.40 -44.10
C THR A 166 15.50 -37.78 -44.61
N THR A 167 16.58 -38.51 -44.35
CA THR A 167 17.83 -38.43 -45.07
C THR A 167 17.70 -39.37 -46.26
N GLU A 168 17.60 -38.84 -47.48
CA GLU A 168 17.82 -39.47 -48.80
C GLU A 168 17.60 -38.35 -49.84
N GLN A 169 18.31 -38.18 -50.96
CA GLN A 169 19.48 -38.78 -51.57
C GLN A 169 19.83 -37.83 -52.75
N SER A 170 21.13 -37.72 -53.04
CA SER A 170 21.78 -37.34 -54.30
C SER A 170 21.62 -35.95 -54.93
#